data_AF-A0A7J9YWP1-F1
#
_entry.id   AF-A0A7J9YWP1-F1
#
_cell.length_a   1.000
_cell.length_b   1.000
_cell.length_c   1.000
_cell.angle_alpha   90.00
_cell.angle_beta   90.00
_cell.angle_gamma   90.00
#
_symmetry.space_group_name_H-M   'P 1'
#
loop_
_entity.id
_entity.type
_entity.pdbx_description
1 polymer ?
#
loop_
_entity_poly.entity_id
_entity_poly.type
_entity_poly.pdbx_seq_one_letter_code
_entity_poly.pdbx_strand_id
1 'polypeptide(L)'
;MVRSGIGLVAAAAIAAASSGCGFGPGESTSGEATLTVTRDYGAEPILEATESDPTESETVIRFLDREADVGTRYGGGFVQSIDGISGELAGGRSRDWFFFVNGIESPRGSADAAVRAGDRIWWDYRDWTDAMRAPAVVGSWPEPFAQASAGTDRLPVRIVCGGERPACEEVAERLSEEGVEASVEAGRRTEASADEPAALRLLVGPWARLHSDDVADQLDEGPATSGVFARFERDRGRYELVALDRRASQARTFGAGAGLVAGLREGAEPPTWLVTGTDARGVREAVAVLDAEHLADHYAVLAADGAGLALPAGGGA
;
A
#
# COMPACT_ATOMS: atom_id res chain seq x y z
N MET A 1 -11.27 61.11 70.60
CA MET A 1 -10.15 60.14 70.67
C MET A 1 -10.66 58.84 70.07
N VAL A 2 -10.57 58.67 68.76
CA VAL A 2 -9.49 57.97 68.04
C VAL A 2 -9.44 56.48 68.41
N ARG A 3 -10.06 55.62 67.58
CA ARG A 3 -9.32 54.67 66.73
C ARG A 3 -10.23 53.89 65.77
N SER A 4 -10.02 54.15 64.48
CA SER A 4 -10.39 53.31 63.34
C SER A 4 -9.68 51.95 63.36
N GLY A 5 -10.26 50.94 62.71
CA GLY A 5 -9.59 49.64 62.57
C GLY A 5 -10.32 48.61 61.70
N ILE A 6 -10.37 48.87 60.39
CA ILE A 6 -10.21 47.91 59.28
C ILE A 6 -11.22 46.73 59.21
N GLY A 7 -12.25 46.90 58.37
CA GLY A 7 -13.05 45.80 57.84
C GLY A 7 -12.30 45.08 56.72
N LEU A 8 -12.06 43.77 56.88
CA LEU A 8 -11.48 42.92 55.86
C LEU A 8 -12.59 42.52 54.87
N VAL A 9 -12.64 43.17 53.71
CA VAL A 9 -13.49 42.72 52.60
C VAL A 9 -12.74 41.61 51.86
N ALA A 10 -13.14 40.37 52.10
CA ALA A 10 -12.67 39.22 51.34
C ALA A 10 -13.31 39.25 49.94
N ALA A 11 -12.58 39.73 48.95
CA ALA A 11 -12.95 39.60 47.55
C ALA A 11 -12.73 38.15 47.11
N ALA A 12 -13.82 37.37 47.06
CA ALA A 12 -13.81 36.06 46.44
C ALA A 12 -13.71 36.23 44.91
N ALA A 13 -12.50 36.09 44.37
CA ALA A 13 -12.30 35.95 42.94
C ALA A 13 -12.84 34.59 42.49
N ILE A 14 -14.06 34.58 41.94
CA ILE A 14 -14.61 33.43 41.23
C ILE A 14 -13.83 33.32 39.91
N ALA A 15 -12.82 32.44 39.89
CA ALA A 15 -12.19 32.02 38.65
C ALA A 15 -13.23 31.20 37.86
N ALA A 16 -13.85 31.83 36.87
CA ALA A 16 -14.65 31.12 35.88
C ALA A 16 -13.70 30.25 35.03
N ALA A 17 -13.56 28.98 35.41
CA ALA A 17 -13.00 27.97 34.54
C ALA A 17 -14.00 27.77 33.39
N SER A 18 -13.80 28.49 32.29
CA SER A 18 -14.43 28.17 31.02
C SER A 18 -13.87 26.82 30.57
N SER A 19 -14.54 25.73 30.91
CA SER A 19 -14.47 24.47 30.17
C SER A 19 -15.07 24.72 28.79
N GLY A 20 -14.30 25.38 27.93
CA GLY A 20 -14.57 25.36 26.50
C GLY A 20 -14.53 23.89 26.08
N CYS A 21 -15.65 23.35 25.62
CA CYS A 21 -15.65 22.19 24.74
C CYS A 21 -14.92 22.62 23.47
N GLY A 22 -13.59 22.60 23.52
CA GLY A 22 -12.73 22.93 22.40
C GLY A 22 -12.81 21.79 21.41
N PHE A 23 -13.42 22.02 20.25
CA PHE A 23 -13.11 21.28 19.04
C PHE A 23 -11.67 21.60 18.64
N GLY A 24 -10.71 21.07 19.42
CA GLY A 24 -9.30 21.05 19.07
C GLY A 24 -9.03 19.91 18.09
N PRO A 25 -7.82 19.84 17.51
CA PRO A 25 -7.45 18.82 16.51
C PRO A 25 -7.42 17.38 17.06
N GLY A 26 -7.68 17.20 18.35
CA GLY A 26 -7.62 15.92 19.05
C GLY A 26 -6.21 15.58 19.53
N GLU A 27 -6.02 14.34 19.98
CA GLU A 27 -4.69 13.82 20.34
C GLU A 27 -3.79 13.69 19.10
N SER A 28 -2.46 13.60 19.28
CA SER A 28 -1.53 13.35 18.18
C SER A 28 -0.79 12.04 18.36
N THR A 29 -0.45 11.40 17.25
CA THR A 29 0.40 10.21 17.25
C THR A 29 1.84 10.64 16.97
N SER A 30 2.78 10.33 17.86
CA SER A 30 4.17 10.75 17.69
C SER A 30 4.88 10.02 16.54
N GLY A 31 5.62 10.77 15.72
CA GLY A 31 6.37 10.24 14.57
C GLY A 31 5.98 10.91 13.26
N GLU A 32 6.28 10.27 12.13
CA GLU A 32 6.09 10.86 10.81
C GLU A 32 5.18 10.00 9.94
N ALA A 33 4.33 10.64 9.14
CA ALA A 33 3.61 10.03 8.04
C ALA A 33 4.12 10.60 6.71
N THR A 34 4.19 9.80 5.66
CA THR A 34 4.69 10.24 4.35
C THR A 34 3.57 10.31 3.33
N LEU A 35 3.65 11.29 2.42
CA LEU A 35 2.77 11.46 1.29
C LEU A 35 3.62 11.48 0.01
N THR A 36 3.34 10.57 -0.91
CA THR A 36 3.91 10.58 -2.26
C THR A 36 2.78 10.76 -3.26
N VAL A 37 2.99 11.61 -4.27
CA VAL A 37 2.07 11.82 -5.39
C VAL A 37 2.81 11.51 -6.67
N THR A 38 2.27 10.59 -7.45
CA THR A 38 2.80 10.18 -8.74
C THR A 38 1.73 10.22 -9.81
N ARG A 39 2.15 9.98 -11.04
CA ARG A 39 1.25 9.61 -12.11
C ARG A 39 1.82 8.42 -12.87
N ASP A 40 0.95 7.89 -13.72
CA ASP A 40 1.31 6.92 -14.74
C ASP A 40 1.81 5.60 -14.13
N TYR A 41 1.10 5.14 -13.08
CA TYR A 41 1.40 3.93 -12.29
C TYR A 41 2.72 4.06 -11.53
N GLY A 42 2.94 5.23 -10.91
CA GLY A 42 4.15 5.52 -10.15
C GLY A 42 5.40 5.87 -10.97
N ALA A 43 5.28 5.90 -12.30
CA ALA A 43 6.42 6.14 -13.19
C ALA A 43 6.95 7.58 -13.17
N GLU A 44 6.09 8.55 -12.87
CA GLU A 44 6.47 9.97 -12.81
C GLU A 44 6.12 10.55 -11.43
N PRO A 45 7.13 10.88 -10.60
CA PRO A 45 6.89 11.56 -9.34
C PRO A 45 6.47 13.01 -9.56
N ILE A 46 5.53 13.49 -8.75
CA ILE A 46 5.00 14.85 -8.78
C ILE A 46 5.39 15.58 -7.49
N LEU A 47 5.18 14.95 -6.35
CA LEU A 47 5.38 15.54 -5.02
C LEU A 47 5.70 14.46 -3.99
N GLU A 48 6.54 14.81 -3.03
CA GLU A 48 6.77 14.06 -1.80
C GLU A 48 6.71 15.02 -0.60
N ALA A 49 6.08 14.59 0.49
CA ALA A 49 5.93 15.38 1.71
C ALA A 49 5.89 14.48 2.96
N THR A 50 6.14 15.09 4.12
CA THR A 50 6.10 14.43 5.42
C THR A 50 5.28 15.26 6.40
N GLU A 51 4.39 14.60 7.14
CA GLU A 51 3.66 15.20 8.26
C GLU A 51 4.22 14.67 9.58
N SER A 52 4.64 15.58 10.46
CA SER A 52 5.12 15.25 11.80
C SER A 52 3.99 15.31 12.82
N ASP A 53 3.92 14.31 13.69
CA ASP A 53 2.98 14.19 14.79
C ASP A 53 1.50 14.40 14.38
N PRO A 54 0.99 13.64 13.38
CA PRO A 54 -0.37 13.86 12.86
C PRO A 54 -1.42 13.73 13.97
N THR A 55 -2.39 14.64 13.92
CA THR A 55 -3.48 14.74 14.90
C THR A 55 -4.65 13.84 14.55
N GLU A 56 -5.55 13.54 15.48
CA GLU A 56 -6.78 12.77 15.22
C GLU A 56 -7.69 13.40 14.14
N SER A 57 -7.61 14.72 13.97
CA SER A 57 -8.32 15.46 12.91
C SER A 57 -7.62 15.41 11.56
N GLU A 58 -6.41 14.86 11.49
CA GLU A 58 -5.64 14.77 10.26
C GLU A 58 -6.18 13.67 9.36
N THR A 59 -6.45 14.02 8.11
CA THR A 59 -7.03 13.10 7.11
C THR A 59 -6.22 13.19 5.83
N VAL A 60 -6.25 12.13 5.02
CA VAL A 60 -5.45 12.05 3.80
C VAL A 60 -5.69 13.27 2.89
N ILE A 61 -6.93 13.75 2.76
CA ILE A 61 -7.21 14.94 1.95
C ILE A 61 -6.68 16.22 2.58
N ARG A 62 -6.70 16.35 3.91
CA ARG A 62 -6.16 17.53 4.60
C ARG A 62 -4.64 17.58 4.52
N PHE A 63 -3.99 16.41 4.55
CA PHE A 63 -2.55 16.32 4.34
C PHE A 63 -2.23 16.72 2.90
N LEU A 64 -2.92 16.13 1.92
CA LEU A 64 -2.74 16.48 0.51
C LEU A 64 -3.00 17.97 0.21
N ASP A 65 -4.08 18.56 0.74
CA ASP A 65 -4.48 19.96 0.51
C ASP A 65 -3.50 20.99 1.11
N ARG A 66 -2.63 20.58 2.06
CA ARG A 66 -1.53 21.43 2.53
C ARG A 66 -0.37 21.49 1.55
N GLU A 67 -0.16 20.41 0.81
CA GLU A 67 1.04 20.21 -0.01
C GLU A 67 0.79 20.44 -1.51
N ALA A 68 -0.47 20.37 -1.96
CA ALA A 68 -0.86 20.52 -3.37
C ALA A 68 -2.18 21.29 -3.53
N ASP A 69 -2.41 21.84 -4.74
CA ASP A 69 -3.70 22.45 -5.09
C ASP A 69 -4.73 21.37 -5.43
N VAL A 70 -5.69 21.15 -4.52
CA VAL A 70 -6.69 20.09 -4.63
C VAL A 70 -8.04 20.62 -5.11
N GLY A 71 -8.46 20.15 -6.27
CA GLY A 71 -9.83 20.34 -6.75
C GLY A 71 -10.72 19.19 -6.28
N THR A 72 -11.88 19.48 -5.69
CA THR A 72 -12.81 18.45 -5.20
C THR A 72 -14.20 18.52 -5.86
N ARG A 73 -14.92 17.39 -5.84
CA ARG A 73 -16.34 17.31 -6.21
C ARG A 73 -17.19 16.68 -5.10
N TYR A 74 -18.51 16.69 -5.31
CA TYR A 74 -19.50 16.02 -4.45
C TYR A 74 -19.40 16.42 -2.97
N GLY A 75 -19.21 17.70 -2.69
CA GLY A 75 -19.16 18.22 -1.32
C GLY A 75 -17.79 18.06 -0.63
N GLY A 76 -16.72 17.80 -1.38
CA GLY A 76 -15.33 17.83 -0.88
C GLY A 76 -14.71 16.46 -0.64
N GLY A 77 -15.49 15.38 -0.65
CA GLY A 77 -15.00 14.03 -0.33
C GLY A 77 -14.33 13.28 -1.48
N PHE A 78 -14.36 13.83 -2.71
CA PHE A 78 -13.77 13.21 -3.89
C PHE A 78 -12.76 14.16 -4.53
N VAL A 79 -11.49 13.75 -4.57
CA VAL A 79 -10.40 14.48 -5.24
C VAL A 79 -10.59 14.34 -6.75
N GLN A 80 -10.79 15.46 -7.42
CA GLN A 80 -10.95 15.55 -8.87
C GLN A 80 -9.66 15.97 -9.57
N SER A 81 -8.83 16.77 -8.90
CA SER A 81 -7.55 17.22 -9.43
C SER A 81 -6.52 17.47 -8.34
N ILE A 82 -5.26 17.27 -8.68
CA ILE A 82 -4.09 17.63 -7.87
C ILE A 82 -3.15 18.39 -8.81
N ASP A 83 -2.75 19.61 -8.41
CA ASP A 83 -1.86 20.49 -9.18
C ASP A 83 -2.23 20.64 -10.65
N GLY A 84 -3.55 20.81 -10.90
CA GLY A 84 -4.11 21.03 -12.23
C GLY A 84 -4.28 19.76 -13.09
N ILE A 85 -3.76 18.60 -12.68
CA ILE A 85 -4.01 17.32 -13.35
C ILE A 85 -5.38 16.81 -12.88
N SER A 86 -6.36 16.83 -13.78
CA SER A 86 -7.74 16.45 -13.48
C SER A 86 -8.07 15.06 -14.00
N GLY A 87 -8.99 14.36 -13.33
CA GLY A 87 -9.65 13.18 -13.86
C GLY A 87 -10.22 13.44 -15.27
N GLU A 88 -9.98 12.50 -16.17
CA GLU A 88 -10.25 12.65 -17.61
C GLU A 88 -10.99 11.43 -18.15
N LEU A 89 -12.08 11.69 -18.89
CA LEU A 89 -12.78 10.70 -19.70
C LEU A 89 -12.68 11.13 -21.17
N ALA A 90 -11.65 10.64 -21.88
CA ALA A 90 -11.38 11.07 -23.26
C ALA A 90 -10.85 9.91 -24.11
N GLY A 91 -11.24 9.88 -25.39
CA GLY A 91 -10.75 8.88 -26.34
C GLY A 91 -11.06 7.42 -25.95
N GLY A 92 -12.13 7.19 -25.18
CA GLY A 92 -12.48 5.87 -24.66
C GLY A 92 -11.59 5.39 -23.52
N ARG A 93 -10.77 6.28 -22.95
CA ARG A 93 -9.91 6.02 -21.79
C ARG A 93 -10.41 6.83 -20.60
N SER A 94 -10.23 6.26 -19.43
CA SER A 94 -10.64 6.87 -18.17
C SER A 94 -9.45 6.95 -17.23
N ARG A 95 -9.16 8.16 -16.76
CA ARG A 95 -8.05 8.43 -15.83
C ARG A 95 -8.56 9.18 -14.63
N ASP A 96 -8.08 8.81 -13.46
CA ASP A 96 -8.42 9.49 -12.23
C ASP A 96 -7.36 9.26 -11.16
N TRP A 97 -7.52 9.94 -10.03
CA TRP A 97 -6.68 9.83 -8.86
C TRP A 97 -7.14 8.70 -7.95
N PHE A 98 -6.21 7.81 -7.62
CA PHE A 98 -6.40 6.75 -6.64
C PHE A 98 -5.40 6.95 -5.52
N PHE A 99 -5.74 6.49 -4.31
CA PHE A 99 -4.81 6.54 -3.20
C PHE A 99 -4.76 5.25 -2.41
N PHE A 100 -3.57 5.01 -1.88
CA PHE A 100 -3.19 3.87 -1.09
C PHE A 100 -2.75 4.35 0.28
N VAL A 101 -3.09 3.58 1.30
CA VAL A 101 -2.50 3.72 2.64
C VAL A 101 -1.81 2.40 2.93
N ASN A 102 -0.50 2.44 3.17
CA ASN A 102 0.29 1.26 3.54
C ASN A 102 0.18 0.14 2.50
N GLY A 103 0.21 0.50 1.21
CA GLY A 103 0.13 -0.42 0.08
C GLY A 103 -1.29 -0.93 -0.24
N ILE A 104 -2.33 -0.40 0.41
CA ILE A 104 -3.72 -0.85 0.22
C ILE A 104 -4.58 0.27 -0.34
N GLU A 105 -5.26 -0.02 -1.46
CA GLU A 105 -6.19 0.94 -2.06
C GLU A 105 -7.31 1.24 -1.06
N SER A 106 -7.46 2.52 -0.72
CA SER A 106 -8.34 2.89 0.38
C SER A 106 -9.81 2.50 0.07
N PRO A 107 -10.48 1.78 0.99
CA PRO A 107 -11.92 1.53 0.88
C PRO A 107 -12.75 2.73 1.34
N ARG A 108 -12.12 3.76 1.92
CA ARG A 108 -12.75 4.98 2.42
C ARG A 108 -12.36 6.18 1.56
N GLY A 109 -13.22 7.21 1.52
CA GLY A 109 -12.86 8.48 0.91
C GLY A 109 -11.72 9.16 1.69
N SER A 110 -10.91 9.97 1.00
CA SER A 110 -9.74 10.63 1.60
C SER A 110 -10.07 11.64 2.70
N ALA A 111 -11.32 12.12 2.75
CA ALA A 111 -11.85 12.93 3.84
C ALA A 111 -12.13 12.14 5.14
N ASP A 112 -12.32 10.83 5.05
CA ASP A 112 -12.61 9.94 6.19
C ASP A 112 -11.44 9.02 6.55
N ALA A 113 -10.38 9.03 5.74
CA ALA A 113 -9.16 8.28 5.97
C ALA A 113 -8.24 9.09 6.91
N ALA A 114 -8.22 8.72 8.19
CA ALA A 114 -7.34 9.34 9.19
C ALA A 114 -5.86 9.03 8.89
N VAL A 115 -4.98 9.99 9.16
CA VAL A 115 -3.53 9.84 9.05
C VAL A 115 -2.95 9.59 10.43
N ARG A 116 -2.03 8.63 10.54
CA ARG A 116 -1.30 8.30 11.76
C ARG A 116 0.19 8.27 11.47
N ALA A 117 1.00 8.50 12.50
CA ALA A 117 2.43 8.30 12.41
C ALA A 117 2.74 6.86 11.95
N GLY A 118 3.67 6.73 11.01
CA GLY A 118 4.02 5.50 10.33
C GLY A 118 3.24 5.24 9.04
N ASP A 119 2.16 5.98 8.76
CA ASP A 119 1.43 5.80 7.50
C ASP A 119 2.25 6.24 6.29
N ARG A 120 2.19 5.43 5.24
CA ARG A 120 2.72 5.72 3.91
C ARG A 120 1.53 5.89 2.97
N ILE A 121 1.24 7.14 2.66
CA ILE A 121 0.13 7.55 1.80
C ILE A 121 0.69 7.76 0.40
N TRP A 122 0.08 7.11 -0.58
CA TRP A 122 0.48 7.25 -1.97
C TRP A 122 -0.73 7.59 -2.83
N TRP A 123 -0.68 8.72 -3.53
CA TRP A 123 -1.62 9.09 -4.57
C TRP A 123 -1.02 8.83 -5.95
N ASP A 124 -1.77 8.22 -6.84
CA ASP A 124 -1.34 7.98 -8.21
C ASP A 124 -2.45 8.33 -9.21
N TYR A 125 -2.12 9.17 -10.18
CA TYR A 125 -2.97 9.45 -11.33
C TYR A 125 -2.77 8.39 -12.39
N ARG A 126 -3.79 7.56 -12.63
CA ARG A 126 -3.66 6.43 -13.55
C ARG A 126 -4.86 6.25 -14.46
N ASP A 127 -4.61 5.57 -15.57
CA ASP A 127 -5.65 5.05 -16.45
C ASP A 127 -6.26 3.80 -15.82
N TRP A 128 -7.54 3.82 -15.49
CA TRP A 128 -8.25 2.71 -14.84
C TRP A 128 -9.14 1.93 -15.81
N THR A 129 -9.07 2.20 -17.12
CA THR A 129 -9.95 1.61 -18.15
C THR A 129 -9.94 0.09 -18.13
N ASP A 130 -8.76 -0.51 -18.01
CA ASP A 130 -8.54 -1.96 -18.09
C ASP A 130 -8.31 -2.60 -16.70
N ALA A 131 -8.20 -1.77 -15.66
CA ALA A 131 -8.05 -2.18 -14.25
C ALA A 131 -8.70 -1.11 -13.35
N MET A 132 -10.00 -1.29 -13.07
CA MET A 132 -10.77 -0.33 -12.26
C MET A 132 -10.24 -0.17 -10.84
N ARG A 133 -9.61 -1.23 -10.32
CA ARG A 133 -9.10 -1.31 -8.95
C ARG A 133 -7.68 -1.87 -8.99
N ALA A 134 -6.90 -1.54 -7.97
CA ALA A 134 -5.65 -2.22 -7.66
C ALA A 134 -5.65 -2.47 -6.16
N PRO A 135 -6.28 -3.56 -5.68
CA PRO A 135 -6.60 -3.71 -4.27
C PRO A 135 -5.39 -3.63 -3.32
N ALA A 136 -4.21 -4.04 -3.78
CA ALA A 136 -2.95 -3.93 -3.07
C ALA A 136 -1.80 -3.66 -4.05
N VAL A 137 -0.76 -2.95 -3.57
CA VAL A 137 0.42 -2.56 -4.33
C VAL A 137 1.69 -2.71 -3.48
N VAL A 138 2.84 -2.85 -4.14
CA VAL A 138 4.13 -3.06 -3.46
C VAL A 138 4.87 -1.76 -3.10
N GLY A 139 4.42 -0.64 -3.69
CA GLY A 139 5.01 0.70 -3.60
C GLY A 139 5.24 1.26 -2.21
N SER A 140 4.58 0.72 -1.20
CA SER A 140 4.69 1.18 0.19
C SER A 140 5.63 0.33 1.06
N TRP A 141 6.46 -0.56 0.48
CA TRP A 141 7.42 -1.40 1.22
C TRP A 141 8.20 -0.64 2.32
N PRO A 142 8.20 -1.10 3.58
CA PRO A 142 7.79 -2.43 4.05
C PRO A 142 6.33 -2.54 4.50
N GLU A 143 5.51 -1.49 4.36
CA GLU A 143 4.08 -1.60 4.57
C GLU A 143 3.45 -2.45 3.45
N PRO A 144 2.50 -3.35 3.76
CA PRO A 144 1.65 -3.39 4.96
C PRO A 144 2.23 -4.19 6.15
N PHE A 145 3.45 -4.72 6.07
CA PHE A 145 3.97 -5.68 7.05
C PHE A 145 4.51 -5.03 8.32
N ALA A 146 5.14 -3.85 8.20
CA ALA A 146 5.65 -3.10 9.34
C ALA A 146 4.55 -2.64 10.30
N GLN A 147 3.36 -2.32 9.77
CA GLN A 147 2.19 -1.95 10.56
C GLN A 147 2.50 -0.84 11.56
N ALA A 148 3.29 0.14 11.13
CA ALA A 148 3.81 1.20 11.98
C ALA A 148 2.67 1.98 12.64
N SER A 149 1.58 2.21 11.91
CA SER A 149 0.40 2.93 12.37
C SER A 149 -0.69 2.08 13.04
N ALA A 150 -0.55 0.75 13.05
CA ALA A 150 -1.61 -0.16 13.54
C ALA A 150 -1.72 -0.20 15.08
N GLY A 151 -0.76 0.37 15.82
CA GLY A 151 -0.78 0.35 17.29
C GLY A 151 -0.84 -1.07 17.86
N THR A 152 -1.88 -1.37 18.65
CA THR A 152 -2.10 -2.70 19.24
C THR A 152 -2.82 -3.68 18.33
N ASP A 153 -3.34 -3.23 17.18
CA ASP A 153 -4.15 -4.03 16.26
C ASP A 153 -3.28 -4.72 15.17
N ARG A 154 -1.99 -4.91 15.46
CA ARG A 154 -1.05 -5.57 14.54
C ARG A 154 -1.45 -7.02 14.31
N LEU A 155 -1.49 -7.41 13.04
CA LEU A 155 -1.68 -8.77 12.59
C LEU A 155 -0.34 -9.51 12.54
N PRO A 156 -0.32 -10.84 12.80
CA PRO A 156 0.86 -11.64 12.55
C PRO A 156 1.20 -11.66 11.06
N VAL A 157 2.51 -11.64 10.75
CA VAL A 157 3.03 -11.81 9.39
C VAL A 157 3.46 -13.26 9.18
N ARG A 158 2.88 -13.92 8.19
CA ARG A 158 3.13 -15.34 7.88
C ARG A 158 3.72 -15.49 6.48
N ILE A 159 4.88 -16.14 6.40
CA ILE A 159 5.49 -16.56 5.15
C ILE A 159 5.06 -18.00 4.88
N VAL A 160 4.22 -18.21 3.86
CA VAL A 160 3.78 -19.53 3.42
C VAL A 160 4.77 -20.03 2.37
N CYS A 161 5.62 -20.97 2.78
CA CYS A 161 6.70 -21.47 1.94
C CYS A 161 6.22 -22.61 1.03
N GLY A 162 6.02 -22.27 -0.26
CA GLY A 162 5.71 -23.19 -1.35
C GLY A 162 6.91 -23.61 -2.20
N GLY A 163 8.09 -23.00 -1.96
CA GLY A 163 9.33 -23.22 -2.69
C GLY A 163 10.48 -23.84 -1.87
N GLU A 164 11.71 -23.47 -2.23
CA GLU A 164 12.91 -23.86 -1.49
C GLU A 164 12.99 -23.08 -0.17
N ARG A 165 13.23 -23.78 0.94
CA ARG A 165 13.27 -23.17 2.27
C ARG A 165 14.23 -21.96 2.40
N PRO A 166 15.44 -21.97 1.82
CA PRO A 166 16.33 -20.81 1.87
C PRO A 166 15.72 -19.53 1.30
N ALA A 167 14.92 -19.61 0.22
CA ALA A 167 14.28 -18.42 -0.35
C ALA A 167 13.22 -17.83 0.61
N CYS A 168 12.48 -18.69 1.31
CA CYS A 168 11.50 -18.25 2.31
C CYS A 168 12.17 -17.65 3.55
N GLU A 169 13.32 -18.20 3.95
CA GLU A 169 14.14 -17.66 5.05
C GLU A 169 14.76 -16.31 4.67
N GLU A 170 15.21 -16.14 3.42
CA GLU A 170 15.72 -14.86 2.92
C GLU A 170 14.61 -13.78 2.88
N VAL A 171 13.37 -14.13 2.50
CA VAL A 171 12.22 -13.20 2.64
C VAL A 171 12.01 -12.78 4.09
N ALA A 172 12.13 -13.71 5.04
CA ALA A 172 12.02 -13.40 6.46
C ALA A 172 13.17 -12.48 6.93
N GLU A 173 14.37 -12.66 6.40
CA GLU A 173 15.52 -11.79 6.65
C GLU A 173 15.27 -10.36 6.14
N ARG A 174 14.81 -10.19 4.89
CA ARG A 174 14.46 -8.87 4.32
C ARG A 174 13.40 -8.15 5.15
N LEU A 175 12.38 -8.88 5.62
CA LEU A 175 11.38 -8.32 6.52
C LEU A 175 11.98 -7.94 7.89
N SER A 176 12.88 -8.76 8.43
CA SER A 176 13.54 -8.48 9.70
C SER A 176 14.46 -7.26 9.64
N GLU A 177 15.09 -6.99 8.49
CA GLU A 177 15.90 -5.77 8.27
C GLU A 177 15.06 -4.50 8.38
N GLU A 178 13.77 -4.61 8.06
CA GLU A 178 12.74 -3.57 8.17
C GLU A 178 12.03 -3.57 9.53
N GLY A 179 12.51 -4.38 10.49
CA GLY A 179 11.94 -4.50 11.83
C GLY A 179 10.64 -5.32 11.91
N VAL A 180 10.35 -6.14 10.90
CA VAL A 180 9.16 -7.00 10.83
C VAL A 180 9.49 -8.43 11.25
N GLU A 181 8.83 -8.92 12.30
CA GLU A 181 8.90 -10.32 12.70
C GLU A 181 7.89 -11.16 11.90
N ALA A 182 8.39 -12.12 11.11
CA ALA A 182 7.56 -13.01 10.32
C ALA A 182 7.81 -14.49 10.66
N SER A 183 6.75 -15.29 10.74
CA SER A 183 6.85 -16.74 10.92
C SER A 183 6.90 -17.46 9.58
N VAL A 184 7.90 -18.31 9.36
CA VAL A 184 7.99 -19.16 8.16
C VAL A 184 7.28 -20.49 8.40
N GLU A 185 6.26 -20.76 7.59
CA GLU A 185 5.44 -21.96 7.66
C GLU A 185 5.62 -22.82 6.41
N ALA A 186 5.82 -24.12 6.59
CA ALA A 186 5.84 -25.05 5.47
C ALA A 186 4.41 -25.35 5.01
N GLY A 187 4.08 -25.17 3.73
CA GLY A 187 2.82 -25.73 3.23
C GLY A 187 2.25 -25.13 1.96
N ARG A 188 1.37 -25.94 1.35
CA ARG A 188 0.35 -25.55 0.37
C ARG A 188 -0.93 -25.15 1.12
N ARG A 189 -0.85 -24.23 2.09
CA ARG A 189 -2.05 -23.88 2.88
C ARG A 189 -2.92 -23.02 1.96
N THR A 190 -3.95 -23.63 1.38
CA THR A 190 -4.83 -23.07 0.35
C THR A 190 -5.84 -22.07 0.91
N GLU A 191 -6.11 -22.14 2.21
CA GLU A 191 -7.14 -21.32 2.86
C GLU A 191 -6.61 -20.79 4.20
N ALA A 192 -6.86 -19.52 4.49
CA ALA A 192 -7.02 -19.09 5.87
C ALA A 192 -8.32 -19.73 6.36
N SER A 193 -8.24 -20.74 7.23
CA SER A 193 -9.47 -21.34 7.77
C SER A 193 -10.30 -20.26 8.45
N ALA A 194 -11.62 -20.27 8.30
CA ALA A 194 -12.52 -19.27 8.89
C ALA A 194 -12.37 -19.12 10.43
N ASP A 195 -11.77 -20.11 11.10
CA ASP A 195 -11.50 -20.13 12.54
C ASP A 195 -10.11 -19.61 12.92
N GLU A 196 -9.23 -19.31 11.96
CA GLU A 196 -7.90 -18.77 12.22
C GLU A 196 -7.94 -17.24 12.33
N PRO A 197 -7.18 -16.64 13.26
CA PRO A 197 -7.03 -15.19 13.31
C PRO A 197 -6.45 -14.66 11.99
N ALA A 198 -6.99 -13.52 11.53
CA ALA A 198 -6.49 -12.82 10.36
C ALA A 198 -4.97 -12.59 10.44
N ALA A 199 -4.30 -12.71 9.30
CA ALA A 199 -2.84 -12.58 9.20
C ALA A 199 -2.47 -11.96 7.85
N LEU A 200 -1.38 -11.19 7.84
CA LEU A 200 -0.74 -10.76 6.60
C LEU A 200 0.07 -11.93 6.06
N ARG A 201 -0.09 -12.24 4.77
CA ARG A 201 0.52 -13.44 4.15
C ARG A 201 1.50 -13.05 3.06
N LEU A 202 2.65 -13.72 3.03
CA LEU A 202 3.55 -13.75 1.89
C LEU A 202 3.66 -15.17 1.36
N LEU A 203 3.23 -15.42 0.13
CA LEU A 203 3.39 -16.71 -0.54
C LEU A 203 4.71 -16.73 -1.29
N VAL A 204 5.61 -17.63 -0.91
CA VAL A 204 6.97 -17.69 -1.47
C VAL A 204 7.21 -19.02 -2.15
N GLY A 205 7.45 -19.02 -3.46
CA GLY A 205 7.71 -20.23 -4.23
C GLY A 205 7.34 -20.13 -5.71
N PRO A 206 7.69 -21.15 -6.53
CA PRO A 206 7.40 -21.11 -7.96
C PRO A 206 5.89 -21.06 -8.21
N TRP A 207 5.46 -20.38 -9.27
CA TRP A 207 4.04 -20.22 -9.60
C TRP A 207 3.29 -21.55 -9.70
N ALA A 208 3.96 -22.58 -10.22
CA ALA A 208 3.48 -23.97 -10.28
C ALA A 208 3.00 -24.56 -8.93
N ARG A 209 3.37 -23.94 -7.80
CA ARG A 209 3.04 -24.35 -6.44
C ARG A 209 2.07 -23.41 -5.74
N LEU A 210 2.00 -22.15 -6.20
CA LEU A 210 1.23 -21.08 -5.56
C LEU A 210 -0.11 -20.83 -6.25
N HIS A 211 -0.24 -21.13 -7.54
CA HIS A 211 -1.44 -20.81 -8.35
C HIS A 211 -2.74 -21.49 -7.88
N SER A 212 -2.69 -22.35 -6.86
CA SER A 212 -3.85 -23.03 -6.28
C SER A 212 -4.28 -22.44 -4.94
N ASP A 213 -3.67 -21.34 -4.51
CA ASP A 213 -4.15 -20.53 -3.39
C ASP A 213 -5.23 -19.57 -3.88
N ASP A 214 -6.32 -19.44 -3.12
CA ASP A 214 -7.54 -18.73 -3.51
C ASP A 214 -7.35 -17.21 -3.71
N VAL A 215 -6.29 -16.63 -3.14
CA VAL A 215 -5.96 -15.23 -3.40
C VAL A 215 -4.98 -15.12 -4.55
N ALA A 216 -4.05 -16.07 -4.66
CA ALA A 216 -3.05 -16.09 -5.73
C ALA A 216 -3.70 -16.26 -7.12
N ASP A 217 -4.71 -17.12 -7.25
CA ASP A 217 -5.36 -17.42 -8.54
C ASP A 217 -6.03 -16.22 -9.22
N GLN A 218 -6.36 -15.16 -8.46
CA GLN A 218 -6.82 -13.87 -9.00
C GLN A 218 -5.84 -13.26 -10.01
N LEU A 219 -4.54 -13.61 -9.93
CA LEU A 219 -3.55 -13.21 -10.92
C LEU A 219 -3.88 -13.77 -12.33
N ASP A 220 -4.44 -14.98 -12.41
CA ASP A 220 -4.85 -15.59 -13.68
C ASP A 220 -6.13 -14.96 -14.25
N GLU A 221 -6.93 -14.26 -13.43
CA GLU A 221 -8.08 -13.46 -13.88
C GLU A 221 -7.67 -12.12 -14.53
N GLY A 222 -6.40 -11.73 -14.35
CA GLY A 222 -5.81 -10.55 -14.98
C GLY A 222 -5.99 -9.24 -14.21
N PRO A 223 -5.56 -8.10 -14.82
CA PRO A 223 -5.44 -6.82 -14.11
C PRO A 223 -6.77 -6.26 -13.61
N ALA A 224 -7.89 -6.59 -14.26
CA ALA A 224 -9.21 -6.11 -13.88
C ALA A 224 -9.66 -6.62 -12.50
N THR A 225 -9.23 -7.82 -12.11
CA THR A 225 -9.46 -8.40 -10.77
C THR A 225 -8.30 -8.08 -9.84
N SER A 226 -7.08 -8.48 -10.23
CA SER A 226 -5.90 -8.45 -9.35
C SER A 226 -5.26 -7.08 -9.17
N GLY A 227 -5.43 -6.16 -10.12
CA GLY A 227 -4.62 -4.94 -10.22
C GLY A 227 -3.19 -5.16 -10.71
N VAL A 228 -2.78 -6.40 -10.98
CA VAL A 228 -1.41 -6.76 -11.35
C VAL A 228 -1.29 -6.92 -12.87
N PHE A 229 -0.38 -6.17 -13.47
CA PHE A 229 -0.15 -6.16 -14.92
C PHE A 229 0.89 -7.21 -15.34
N ALA A 230 0.69 -8.43 -14.88
CA ALA A 230 1.44 -9.59 -15.30
C ALA A 230 0.56 -10.83 -15.19
N ARG A 231 0.94 -11.89 -15.92
CA ARG A 231 0.30 -13.20 -15.82
C ARG A 231 1.29 -14.30 -16.16
N PHE A 232 1.06 -15.49 -15.64
CA PHE A 232 1.84 -16.65 -16.01
C PHE A 232 1.14 -17.43 -17.12
N GLU A 233 1.91 -17.84 -18.13
CA GLU A 233 1.43 -18.72 -19.19
C GLU A 233 2.20 -20.03 -19.18
N ARG A 234 1.56 -21.12 -19.61
CA ARG A 234 2.21 -22.43 -19.72
C ARG A 234 2.56 -22.72 -21.18
N ASP A 235 3.84 -22.65 -21.54
CA ASP A 235 4.38 -23.10 -22.83
C ASP A 235 5.15 -24.41 -22.66
N ARG A 236 4.78 -25.44 -23.44
CA ARG A 236 5.45 -26.76 -23.48
C ARG A 236 5.73 -27.36 -22.09
N GLY A 237 4.83 -27.13 -21.14
CA GLY A 237 4.91 -27.66 -19.78
C GLY A 237 5.73 -26.83 -18.80
N ARG A 238 6.26 -25.68 -19.20
CA ARG A 238 6.96 -24.71 -18.34
C ARG A 238 6.16 -23.41 -18.24
N TYR A 239 6.36 -22.68 -17.15
CA TYR A 239 5.78 -21.35 -17.02
C TYR A 239 6.66 -20.31 -17.67
N GLU A 240 6.03 -19.33 -18.31
CA GLU A 240 6.60 -18.07 -18.75
C GLU A 240 5.84 -16.94 -18.04
N LEU A 241 6.55 -15.86 -17.71
CA LEU A 241 5.96 -14.68 -17.10
C LEU A 241 5.75 -13.62 -18.18
N VAL A 242 4.51 -13.21 -18.37
CA VAL A 242 4.11 -12.21 -19.35
C VAL A 242 3.87 -10.88 -18.64
N ALA A 243 4.67 -9.88 -18.95
CA ALA A 243 4.45 -8.51 -18.53
C ALA A 243 3.44 -7.82 -19.45
N LEU A 244 2.48 -7.12 -18.85
CA LEU A 244 1.42 -6.40 -19.55
C LEU A 244 1.67 -4.89 -19.47
N ASP A 245 1.25 -4.16 -20.51
CA ASP A 245 1.26 -2.71 -20.53
C ASP A 245 0.03 -2.10 -19.83
N ARG A 246 -0.05 -0.77 -19.77
CA ARG A 246 -1.18 -0.02 -19.16
C ARG A 246 -2.54 -0.29 -19.83
N ARG A 247 -2.58 -1.01 -20.95
CA ARG A 247 -3.80 -1.45 -21.65
C ARG A 247 -4.09 -2.94 -21.44
N ALA A 248 -3.46 -3.54 -20.42
CA ALA A 248 -3.49 -4.97 -20.16
C ALA A 248 -3.06 -5.83 -21.37
N SER A 249 -2.32 -5.25 -22.31
CA SER A 249 -1.83 -5.93 -23.51
C SER A 249 -0.44 -6.48 -23.27
N GLN A 250 -0.13 -7.63 -23.86
CA GLN A 250 1.18 -8.25 -23.73
C GLN A 250 2.28 -7.35 -24.28
N ALA A 251 3.18 -6.90 -23.40
CA ALA A 251 4.32 -6.07 -23.75
C ALA A 251 5.57 -6.92 -23.96
N ARG A 252 5.85 -7.86 -23.04
CA ARG A 252 7.04 -8.70 -23.06
C ARG A 252 6.80 -10.03 -22.37
N THR A 253 7.45 -11.09 -22.84
CA THR A 253 7.45 -12.41 -22.21
C THR A 253 8.84 -12.76 -21.73
N PHE A 254 8.90 -13.36 -20.55
CA PHE A 254 10.12 -13.82 -19.91
C PHE A 254 10.00 -15.32 -19.64
N GLY A 255 11.04 -16.06 -20.05
CA GLY A 255 11.10 -17.51 -19.88
C GLY A 255 11.55 -17.91 -18.47
N ALA A 256 12.30 -19.02 -18.40
CA ALA A 256 12.86 -19.54 -17.16
C ALA A 256 13.72 -18.49 -16.42
N GLY A 257 13.65 -18.52 -15.09
CA GLY A 257 14.34 -17.58 -14.21
C GLY A 257 13.67 -16.21 -14.02
N ALA A 258 12.42 -16.00 -14.46
CA ALA A 258 11.71 -14.75 -14.21
C ALA A 258 10.91 -14.79 -12.90
N GLY A 259 10.98 -13.73 -12.12
CA GLY A 259 10.32 -13.55 -10.83
C GLY A 259 9.26 -12.45 -10.84
N LEU A 260 8.38 -12.44 -9.84
CA LEU A 260 7.36 -11.43 -9.62
C LEU A 260 7.18 -11.19 -8.12
N VAL A 261 7.18 -9.92 -7.74
CA VAL A 261 6.69 -9.42 -6.45
C VAL A 261 5.40 -8.64 -6.70
N ALA A 262 4.30 -9.06 -6.09
CA ALA A 262 3.00 -8.43 -6.29
C ALA A 262 2.11 -8.54 -5.04
N GLY A 263 1.33 -7.50 -4.76
CA GLY A 263 0.28 -7.53 -3.74
C GLY A 263 -1.06 -7.91 -4.35
N LEU A 264 -1.81 -8.79 -3.69
CA LEU A 264 -3.18 -9.17 -4.03
C LEU A 264 -4.07 -9.02 -2.80
N ARG A 265 -5.37 -8.83 -3.01
CA ARG A 265 -6.32 -8.69 -1.90
C ARG A 265 -7.73 -9.05 -2.34
N GLU A 266 -8.36 -9.96 -1.61
CA GLU A 266 -9.76 -10.33 -1.80
C GLU A 266 -10.67 -9.49 -0.89
N GLY A 267 -11.57 -8.71 -1.49
CA GLY A 267 -12.58 -7.95 -0.74
C GLY A 267 -11.97 -7.05 0.34
N ALA A 268 -12.35 -7.31 1.60
CA ALA A 268 -11.90 -6.55 2.76
C ALA A 268 -10.75 -7.21 3.54
N GLU A 269 -10.34 -8.43 3.16
CA GLU A 269 -9.33 -9.21 3.87
C GLU A 269 -7.95 -8.53 3.87
N PRO A 270 -7.05 -8.91 4.79
CA PRO A 270 -5.66 -8.48 4.71
C PRO A 270 -5.01 -8.89 3.36
N PRO A 271 -4.09 -8.08 2.83
CA PRO A 271 -3.40 -8.39 1.58
C PRO A 271 -2.57 -9.67 1.70
N THR A 272 -2.46 -10.37 0.57
CA THR A 272 -1.52 -11.47 0.37
C THR A 272 -0.51 -11.05 -0.69
N TRP A 273 0.78 -11.06 -0.36
CA TRP A 273 1.84 -10.80 -1.33
C TRP A 273 2.35 -12.10 -1.95
N LEU A 274 2.68 -12.04 -3.22
CA LEU A 274 3.38 -13.09 -3.95
C LEU A 274 4.85 -12.71 -4.07
N VAL A 275 5.75 -13.62 -3.69
CA VAL A 275 7.16 -13.60 -4.07
C VAL A 275 7.41 -14.89 -4.85
N THR A 276 7.15 -14.81 -6.16
CA THR A 276 6.96 -15.97 -7.03
C THR A 276 7.85 -15.90 -8.26
N GLY A 277 7.85 -16.97 -9.06
CA GLY A 277 8.57 -16.99 -10.33
C GLY A 277 8.23 -18.20 -11.19
N THR A 278 8.76 -18.22 -12.41
CA THR A 278 8.58 -19.32 -13.37
C THR A 278 9.18 -20.63 -12.88
N ASP A 279 10.21 -20.54 -12.03
CA ASP A 279 10.95 -21.64 -11.40
C ASP A 279 11.66 -21.14 -10.13
N ALA A 280 12.45 -21.99 -9.49
CA ALA A 280 13.20 -21.64 -8.27
C ALA A 280 14.22 -20.50 -8.48
N ARG A 281 14.79 -20.35 -9.68
CA ARG A 281 15.66 -19.20 -9.98
C ARG A 281 14.82 -17.92 -10.03
N GLY A 282 13.67 -17.95 -10.69
CA GLY A 282 12.75 -16.81 -10.73
C GLY A 282 12.33 -16.35 -9.33
N VAL A 283 12.06 -17.29 -8.41
CA VAL A 283 11.79 -16.94 -7.01
C VAL A 283 12.96 -16.19 -6.37
N ARG A 284 14.20 -16.64 -6.58
CA ARG A 284 15.38 -15.93 -6.05
C ARG A 284 15.55 -14.53 -6.64
N GLU A 285 15.25 -14.35 -7.93
CA GLU A 285 15.26 -13.01 -8.54
C GLU A 285 14.18 -12.12 -7.92
N ALA A 286 12.98 -12.65 -7.62
CA ALA A 286 11.93 -11.91 -6.92
C ALA A 286 12.33 -11.53 -5.48
N VAL A 287 13.01 -12.43 -4.76
CA VAL A 287 13.54 -12.12 -3.42
C VAL A 287 14.62 -11.04 -3.48
N ALA A 288 15.46 -11.05 -4.52
CA ALA A 288 16.55 -10.09 -4.68
C ALA A 288 16.09 -8.63 -4.88
N VAL A 289 14.84 -8.43 -5.31
CA VAL A 289 14.22 -7.10 -5.48
C VAL A 289 13.23 -6.77 -4.37
N LEU A 290 13.20 -7.54 -3.28
CA LEU A 290 12.31 -7.31 -2.14
C LEU A 290 12.92 -6.29 -1.17
N ASP A 291 13.05 -5.04 -1.63
CA ASP A 291 13.58 -3.91 -0.88
C ASP A 291 12.98 -2.57 -1.33
N ALA A 292 13.26 -1.51 -0.58
CA ALA A 292 12.72 -0.18 -0.87
C ALA A 292 13.19 0.40 -2.22
N GLU A 293 14.42 0.12 -2.65
CA GLU A 293 14.98 0.66 -3.90
C GLU A 293 14.20 0.13 -5.11
N HIS A 294 13.85 -1.15 -5.10
CA HIS A 294 13.17 -1.78 -6.22
C HIS A 294 11.66 -1.69 -6.17
N LEU A 295 11.05 -1.55 -4.98
CA LEU A 295 9.59 -1.63 -4.85
C LEU A 295 8.90 -0.26 -4.78
N ALA A 296 9.60 0.79 -4.35
CA ALA A 296 8.99 2.10 -4.14
C ALA A 296 8.19 2.58 -5.37
N ASP A 297 6.99 3.11 -5.10
CA ASP A 297 6.09 3.66 -6.11
C ASP A 297 5.76 2.70 -7.27
N HIS A 298 5.74 1.39 -7.02
CA HIS A 298 5.37 0.40 -8.02
C HIS A 298 4.13 -0.41 -7.60
N TYR A 299 3.28 -0.73 -8.58
CA TYR A 299 2.10 -1.57 -8.34
C TYR A 299 2.53 -3.02 -8.09
N ALA A 300 3.43 -3.51 -8.94
CA ALA A 300 4.12 -4.78 -8.83
C ALA A 300 5.48 -4.68 -9.53
N VAL A 301 6.38 -5.61 -9.23
CA VAL A 301 7.73 -5.63 -9.82
C VAL A 301 8.01 -7.02 -10.38
N LEU A 302 8.35 -7.07 -11.66
CA LEU A 302 8.90 -8.25 -12.30
C LEU A 302 10.41 -8.24 -12.12
N ALA A 303 10.99 -9.37 -11.71
CA ALA A 303 12.43 -9.52 -11.57
C ALA A 303 12.99 -10.43 -12.67
N ALA A 304 13.96 -9.95 -13.44
CA ALA A 304 14.63 -10.75 -14.45
C ALA A 304 16.04 -10.22 -14.72
N ASP A 305 16.97 -11.13 -14.98
CA ASP A 305 18.36 -10.81 -15.33
C ASP A 305 19.06 -9.87 -14.31
N GLY A 306 18.72 -10.02 -13.02
CA GLY A 306 19.27 -9.20 -11.94
C GLY A 306 18.71 -7.77 -11.85
N ALA A 307 17.59 -7.47 -12.51
CA ALA A 307 16.94 -6.17 -12.46
C ALA A 307 15.45 -6.28 -12.15
N GLY A 308 14.93 -5.30 -11.43
CA GLY A 308 13.50 -5.04 -11.28
C GLY A 308 12.94 -4.26 -12.47
N LEU A 309 11.76 -4.65 -12.93
CA LEU A 309 10.95 -3.95 -13.93
C LEU A 309 9.60 -3.62 -13.29
N ALA A 310 9.31 -2.33 -13.17
CA ALA A 310 8.00 -1.83 -12.74
C ALA A 310 6.89 -2.33 -13.68
N LEU A 311 5.78 -2.75 -13.07
CA LEU A 311 4.55 -3.10 -13.77
C LEU A 311 3.47 -2.05 -13.49
N PRO A 312 2.68 -1.62 -14.50
CA PRO A 312 2.64 -2.10 -15.88
C PRO A 312 3.89 -1.75 -16.70
N ALA A 313 4.25 -2.63 -17.63
CA ALA A 313 5.41 -2.45 -18.49
C ALA A 313 5.20 -1.32 -19.53
N GLY A 314 6.26 -0.59 -19.84
CA GLY A 314 6.27 0.38 -20.95
C GLY A 314 5.86 1.82 -20.59
N GLY A 315 6.22 2.30 -19.40
CA GLY A 315 6.15 3.72 -19.04
C GLY A 315 7.40 4.49 -19.47
N GLY A 316 7.30 5.23 -20.57
CA GLY A 316 8.35 6.13 -21.04
C GLY A 316 7.99 6.75 -22.39
N ALA A 317 7.32 7.90 -22.34
CA ALA A 317 7.32 8.90 -23.41
C ALA A 317 7.17 10.28 -22.76
#